data_AF-A0A7C7L903-F1
#
_entry.id   AF-A0A7C7L903-F1
#
_cell.length_a   1.000
_cell.length_b   1.000
_cell.length_c   1.000
_cell.angle_alpha   90.00
_cell.angle_beta   90.00
_cell.angle_gamma   90.00
#
_symmetry.space_group_name_H-M   'P 1'
#
loop_
_entity.id
_entity.type
_entity.pdbx_description
1 polymer ?
#
loop_
_entity_poly.entity_id
_entity_poly.type
_entity_poly.pdbx_seq_one_letter_code
_entity_poly.pdbx_strand_id
1 'polypeptide(L)' 'MAMNTQAMVPLILRAVALAMGVASVVLGTLNAISVEISAILLGLGLSALAVAALVEKAPP' A
#
# COMPACT_ATOMS: atom_id res chain seq x y z
N MET A 1 7.57 -20.57 -14.60
CA MET A 1 8.33 -19.44 -14.02
C MET A 1 8.01 -19.42 -12.53
N ALA A 2 8.88 -20.00 -11.69
CA ALA A 2 8.69 -19.99 -10.24
C ALA A 2 9.02 -18.59 -9.74
N MET A 3 7.99 -17.83 -9.37
CA MET A 3 8.14 -16.47 -8.86
C MET A 3 8.73 -16.58 -7.44
N ASN A 4 9.90 -16.01 -7.23
CA ASN A 4 10.60 -16.06 -5.95
C ASN A 4 9.75 -15.35 -4.89
N THR A 5 9.43 -16.01 -3.75
CA THR A 5 8.60 -15.44 -2.67
C THR A 5 9.12 -14.07 -2.22
N GLN A 6 10.45 -13.89 -2.21
CA GLN A 6 11.12 -12.63 -1.89
C GLN A 6 10.76 -11.47 -2.85
N ALA A 7 10.49 -11.77 -4.12
CA ALA A 7 10.02 -10.79 -5.12
C ALA A 7 8.48 -10.64 -5.11
N MET A 8 7.76 -11.66 -4.63
CA MET A 8 6.29 -11.67 -4.62
C MET A 8 5.72 -10.78 -3.51
N VAL A 9 6.33 -10.81 -2.32
CA VAL A 9 5.92 -9.99 -1.16
C VAL A 9 5.93 -8.49 -1.44
N PRO A 10 7.04 -7.86 -1.91
CA PRO A 10 7.06 -6.42 -2.18
C PRO A 10 6.10 -6.04 -3.31
N LEU A 11 5.87 -6.93 -4.28
CA LEU A 11 4.95 -6.69 -5.39
C LEU A 11 3.49 -6.64 -4.92
N ILE A 12 3.09 -7.54 -4.02
CA ILE A 12 1.77 -7.53 -3.37
C ILE A 12 1.61 -6.28 -2.51
N LEU A 13 2.60 -5.94 -1.68
CA LEU A 13 2.54 -4.76 -0.82
C LEU A 13 2.41 -3.46 -1.62
N ARG A 14 3.11 -3.33 -2.75
CA ARG A 14 2.97 -2.18 -3.66
C ARG A 14 1.58 -2.14 -4.30
N ALA A 15 1.03 -3.28 -4.71
CA ALA A 15 -0.31 -3.36 -5.26
C ALA A 15 -1.39 -2.93 -4.23
N VAL A 16 -1.26 -3.38 -2.98
CA VAL A 16 -2.14 -2.99 -1.87
C VAL A 16 -2.03 -1.49 -1.59
N ALA A 17 -0.81 -0.94 -1.55
CA ALA A 17 -0.60 0.48 -1.32
C ALA A 17 -1.23 1.36 -2.42
N LEU A 18 -1.13 0.93 -3.68
CA LEU A 18 -1.78 1.58 -4.82
C LEU A 18 -3.30 1.54 -4.70
N ALA A 19 -3.86 0.37 -4.35
CA ALA A 19 -5.29 0.20 -4.14
C ALA A 19 -5.83 1.08 -3.00
N MET A 20 -5.09 1.20 -1.88
CA MET A 20 -5.46 2.09 -0.77
C MET A 20 -5.46 3.57 -1.18
N GLY A 21 -4.49 4.00 -1.97
CA GLY A 21 -4.44 5.36 -2.51
C GLY A 21 -5.64 5.66 -3.40
N VAL A 22 -5.98 4.76 -4.33
CA VAL A 22 -7.15 4.91 -5.20
C VAL A 22 -8.45 4.90 -4.39
N ALA A 23 -8.59 3.98 -3.43
CA ALA A 23 -9.77 3.92 -2.57
C ALA A 23 -9.97 5.21 -1.75
N SER A 24 -8.89 5.77 -1.19
CA SER A 24 -8.91 7.05 -0.48
C SER A 24 -9.44 8.19 -1.36
N VAL A 25 -8.93 8.31 -2.60
CA VAL A 25 -9.37 9.36 -3.53
C VAL A 25 -10.84 9.17 -3.90
N VAL A 26 -11.24 7.96 -4.29
CA VAL A 26 -12.61 7.66 -4.72
C VAL A 26 -13.60 7.92 -3.58
N LEU A 27 -13.37 7.34 -2.40
CA LEU A 27 -14.28 7.55 -1.27
C LEU A 27 -14.27 9.01 -0.78
N GLY A 28 -13.16 9.73 -0.94
CA GLY A 28 -13.08 11.18 -0.70
C GLY A 28 -13.95 11.98 -1.66
N THR A 29 -13.94 11.65 -2.96
CA THR A 29 -14.82 12.31 -3.95
C THR A 29 -16.31 12.05 -3.70
N LEU A 30 -16.65 10.91 -3.10
CA LEU A 30 -18.02 10.56 -2.70
C LEU A 30 -18.45 11.23 -1.39
N ASN A 31 -17.56 11.99 -0.72
CA ASN A 31 -17.77 12.52 0.64
C ASN A 31 -18.24 11.43 1.64
N ALA A 32 -17.83 10.19 1.40
CA ALA A 32 -18.26 9.01 2.16
C ALA A 32 -17.38 8.75 3.39
N ILE A 33 -16.36 9.58 3.63
CA ILE A 33 -15.40 9.46 4.73
C ILE A 33 -14.91 10.83 5.18
N SER A 34 -14.60 10.92 6.47
CA SER A 34 -13.96 12.09 7.06
C SER A 34 -12.49 12.20 6.64
N VAL A 35 -11.95 13.42 6.71
CA VAL A 35 -10.52 13.73 6.46
C VAL A 35 -9.60 12.87 7.33
N GLU A 36 -10.00 12.59 8.58
CA GLU A 36 -9.25 11.73 9.49
C GLU A 36 -9.09 10.30 8.95
N ILE A 37 -10.19 9.70 8.48
CA ILE A 37 -10.18 8.34 7.92
C ILE A 37 -9.37 8.30 6.61
N SER A 38 -9.44 9.37 5.82
CA SER A 38 -8.63 9.51 4.60
C SER A 38 -7.13 9.56 4.91
N ALA A 39 -6.74 10.30 5.95
CA ALA A 39 -5.35 10.35 6.41
C ALA A 39 -4.87 9.00 6.95
N ILE A 40 -5.73 8.27 7.67
CA ILE A 40 -5.42 6.92 8.16
C ILE A 40 -5.22 5.94 6.99
N LEU A 41 -6.10 5.93 5.97
CA LEU A 41 -5.95 5.08 4.79
C LEU A 41 -4.65 5.37 4.03
N LEU A 42 -4.31 6.64 3.85
CA LEU A 42 -3.05 7.03 3.19
C LEU A 42 -1.84 6.63 4.02
N GLY A 43 -1.88 6.80 5.35
CA GLY A 43 -0.82 6.36 6.26
C GLY A 43 -0.61 4.84 6.24
N LEU A 44 -1.70 4.06 6.15
CA LEU A 44 -1.64 2.60 5.99
C LEU A 44 -1.04 2.21 4.64
N GLY A 45 -1.42 2.89 3.55
CA GLY A 45 -0.83 2.68 2.23
C GLY A 45 0.68 3.01 2.21
N LEU A 46 1.08 4.10 2.87
CA LEU A 46 2.49 4.51 2.97
C LEU A 46 3.33 3.54 3.80
N SER A 47 2.78 3.02 4.89
CA SER A 47 3.47 2.03 5.73
C SER A 47 3.65 0.70 5.01
N ALA A 48 2.65 0.24 4.24
CA ALA A 48 2.80 -0.92 3.36
C ALA A 48 3.91 -0.73 2.31
N LEU A 49 4.01 0.47 1.73
CA LEU A 49 5.10 0.86 0.82
C LEU A 49 6.47 0.87 1.50
N ALA A 50 6.55 1.38 2.73
CA ALA A 50 7.77 1.38 3.52
C ALA A 50 8.24 -0.05 3.83
N VAL A 51 7.32 -0.93 4.24
CA VAL A 51 7.61 -2.35 4.46
C VAL A 51 8.08 -3.01 3.17
N ALA A 52 7.43 -2.74 2.03
CA ALA A 52 7.87 -3.25 0.73
C ALA A 52 9.31 -2.82 0.40
N ALA A 53 9.64 -1.54 0.63
CA ALA A 53 10.98 -0.99 0.38
C ALA A 53 12.04 -1.60 1.31
N LEU A 54 11.69 -1.89 2.57
CA LEU A 54 12.56 -2.56 3.52
C LEU A 54 12.80 -4.02 3.17
N VAL A 55 11.74 -4.75 2.78
CA VAL A 55 11.83 -6.16 2.34
C VAL A 55 12.65 -6.29 1.06
N GLU A 56 12.54 -5.34 0.13
CA GLU A 56 13.34 -5.31 -1.10
C GLU A 56 14.83 -5.00 -0.84
N LYS A 57 15.15 -4.35 0.28
CA LYS A 57 16.51 -3.94 0.67
C LYS A 57 17.14 -4.82 1.75
N ALA A 58 16.39 -5.73 2.36
CA ALA A 58 16.91 -6.67 3.34
C ALA A 58 17.77 -7.74 2.63
N PRO A 59 19.04 -7.94 3.03
CA PRO A 59 19.86 -9.03 2.49
C PRO A 59 19.27 -10.39 2.91
N PRO A 60 19.47 -11.45 2.11
CA PRO A 60 18.98 -12.80 2.41
C PRO A 60 19.64 -13.43 3.64
#